data_AF-A0A388L9V7-F1
#
_entry.id   AF-A0A388L9V7-F1
#
_cell.length_a   1.000
_cell.length_b   1.000
_cell.length_c   1.000
_cell.angle_alpha   90.00
_cell.angle_beta   90.00
_cell.angle_gamma   90.00
#
_symmetry.space_group_name_H-M   'P 1'
#
loop_
_entity.id
_entity.type
_entity.pdbx_description
1 polymer ?
#
loop_
_entity_poly.entity_id
_entity_poly.type
_entity_poly.pdbx_seq_one_letter_code
_entity_poly.pdbx_strand_id
1 'polypeptide(L)'
;MLAIPADVLLQVHDATNGQAPFLIENMSFSDWASLLAVMKTRPQELSDKIKELASNIVEVCKQAAIENRELNLIVAKAQKVIVDLHGYDTSHLDTVGQVSTNDTADTFTDIYISSIDLTPAELEYFKRKEAIRREAAHIDITTSTRDTSHKFVKSSPFLPLASSTWTEKAVQRVHNRLWKLDTFNYTAPISVDAYMALAGLTDADIDNCRTAAQNGTIYFPAGRTGLDADFPPISSLENGKCSQRLLLHQKGIQKFPTDLLKLKKVWNVGRPFLKCPCPGCEINFTWLDHMIWYVIGNLEKLDPLAPSDKITMLEFQALLWTSWKKPILAQITFIFMREYMLKILHLVTQNKNITLKEILSFDDFKDVPFVRKFTAALLPNAEGLLAQAPSRRNDSIDFEDNSLRRC
;
A
#
# COMPACT_ATOMS: atom_id res chain seq x y z
N MET A 1 -9.59 17.75 -0.81
CA MET A 1 -8.26 17.14 -0.57
C MET A 1 -7.15 17.87 -1.34
N LEU A 2 -7.09 17.87 -2.67
CA LEU A 2 -5.94 18.40 -3.44
C LEU A 2 -6.05 19.86 -3.94
N ALA A 3 -7.00 20.65 -3.43
CA ALA A 3 -7.24 22.05 -3.83
C ALA A 3 -7.29 22.28 -5.37
N ILE A 4 -7.92 21.36 -6.10
CA ILE A 4 -8.03 21.39 -7.56
C ILE A 4 -9.01 22.50 -7.98
N PRO A 5 -8.66 23.36 -8.96
CA PRO A 5 -9.56 24.37 -9.51
C PRO A 5 -10.86 23.79 -10.10
N ALA A 6 -11.96 24.55 -9.98
CA ALA A 6 -13.28 24.08 -10.41
C ALA A 6 -13.39 23.83 -11.92
N ASP A 7 -12.69 24.61 -12.73
CA ASP A 7 -12.61 24.46 -14.18
C ASP A 7 -11.92 23.15 -14.59
N VAL A 8 -10.91 22.71 -13.82
CA VAL A 8 -10.27 21.42 -14.05
C VAL A 8 -11.18 20.27 -13.64
N LEU A 9 -11.90 20.40 -12.52
CA LEU A 9 -12.90 19.40 -12.11
C LEU A 9 -14.00 19.25 -13.17
N LEU A 10 -14.44 20.36 -13.77
CA LEU A 10 -15.42 20.34 -14.85
C LEU A 10 -14.86 19.63 -16.10
N GLN A 11 -13.62 19.92 -16.50
CA GLN A 11 -12.97 19.21 -17.61
C GLN A 11 -12.87 17.71 -17.36
N VAL A 12 -12.55 17.27 -16.14
CA VAL A 12 -12.50 15.85 -15.77
C VAL A 12 -13.88 15.20 -15.79
N HIS A 13 -14.91 15.92 -15.31
CA HIS A 13 -16.30 15.47 -15.38
C HIS A 13 -16.76 15.28 -16.83
N ASP A 14 -16.45 16.23 -17.70
CA ASP A 14 -16.89 16.22 -19.10
C ASP A 14 -16.05 15.29 -19.98
N ALA A 15 -14.89 14.82 -19.49
CA ALA A 15 -13.94 14.02 -20.26
C ALA A 15 -14.52 12.69 -20.80
N THR A 16 -15.53 12.13 -20.12
CA THR A 16 -16.21 10.89 -20.58
C THR A 16 -17.48 11.18 -21.37
N ASN A 17 -17.75 12.44 -21.74
CA ASN A 17 -18.93 12.86 -22.51
C ASN A 17 -20.26 12.35 -21.93
N GLY A 18 -20.37 12.30 -20.61
CA GLY A 18 -21.57 11.79 -19.93
C GLY A 18 -21.75 10.26 -20.01
N GLN A 19 -20.75 9.52 -20.47
CA GLN A 19 -20.76 8.06 -20.51
C GLN A 19 -20.09 7.46 -19.28
N ALA A 20 -20.69 6.40 -18.73
CA ALA A 20 -20.11 5.61 -17.66
C ALA A 20 -19.06 4.63 -18.23
N PRO A 21 -17.99 4.31 -17.46
CA PRO A 21 -17.70 4.81 -16.13
C PRO A 21 -17.17 6.26 -16.15
N PHE A 22 -17.71 7.12 -15.27
CA PHE A 22 -17.32 8.52 -15.20
C PHE A 22 -15.90 8.67 -14.65
N LEU A 23 -15.07 9.47 -15.32
CA LEU A 23 -13.66 9.64 -14.93
C LEU A 23 -13.54 10.19 -13.51
N ILE A 24 -14.30 11.24 -13.19
CA ILE A 24 -14.28 11.91 -11.88
C ILE A 24 -14.57 10.96 -10.70
N GLU A 25 -15.34 9.90 -10.92
CA GLU A 25 -15.72 8.93 -9.90
C GLU A 25 -14.73 7.76 -9.77
N ASN A 26 -13.90 7.52 -10.79
CA ASN A 26 -13.07 6.32 -10.90
C ASN A 26 -11.56 6.60 -10.86
N MET A 27 -11.16 7.87 -10.84
CA MET A 27 -9.78 8.27 -10.59
C MET A 27 -9.31 7.92 -9.18
N SER A 28 -8.13 7.31 -9.08
CA SER A 28 -7.43 7.09 -7.82
C SER A 28 -6.84 8.40 -7.28
N PHE A 29 -6.47 8.41 -6.00
CA PHE A 29 -5.71 9.52 -5.41
C PHE A 29 -4.45 9.84 -6.21
N SER A 30 -3.77 8.81 -6.71
CA SER A 30 -2.55 8.96 -7.51
C SER A 30 -2.83 9.63 -8.86
N ASP A 31 -3.96 9.31 -9.50
CA ASP A 31 -4.37 9.96 -10.75
C ASP A 31 -4.64 11.45 -10.52
N TRP A 32 -5.31 11.79 -9.41
CA TRP A 32 -5.54 13.19 -9.03
C TRP A 32 -4.25 13.94 -8.72
N ALA A 33 -3.30 13.31 -8.01
CA ALA A 33 -2.01 13.91 -7.72
C ALA A 33 -1.17 14.11 -9.00
N SER A 34 -1.25 13.17 -9.94
CA SER A 34 -0.61 13.27 -11.26
C SER A 34 -1.19 14.45 -12.06
N LEU A 35 -2.52 14.61 -12.11
CA LEU A 35 -3.16 15.79 -12.73
C LEU A 35 -2.70 17.09 -12.07
N LEU A 36 -2.63 17.14 -10.75
CA LEU A 36 -2.14 18.31 -10.01
C LEU A 36 -0.68 18.65 -10.39
N ALA A 37 0.18 17.64 -10.55
CA ALA A 37 1.56 17.82 -10.97
C ALA A 37 1.65 18.40 -12.39
N VAL A 38 0.90 17.85 -13.34
CA VAL A 38 0.83 18.35 -14.72
C VAL A 38 0.31 19.78 -14.74
N MET A 39 -0.77 20.08 -14.01
CA MET A 39 -1.31 21.44 -13.92
C MET A 39 -0.28 22.46 -13.41
N LYS A 40 0.55 22.08 -12.42
CA LYS A 40 1.57 22.97 -11.85
C LYS A 40 2.78 23.17 -12.75
N THR A 41 3.24 22.12 -13.42
CA THR A 41 4.54 22.10 -14.11
C THR A 41 4.42 22.27 -15.62
N ARG A 42 3.36 21.73 -16.20
CA ARG A 42 3.13 21.60 -17.64
C ARG A 42 1.64 21.79 -17.97
N PRO A 43 1.05 22.96 -17.63
CA PRO A 43 -0.39 23.19 -17.78
C PRO A 43 -0.90 22.99 -19.21
N GLN A 44 -0.05 23.19 -20.22
CA GLN A 44 -0.37 22.93 -21.62
C GLN A 44 -0.67 21.45 -21.94
N GLU A 45 -0.15 20.51 -21.14
CA GLU A 45 -0.36 19.06 -21.32
C GLU A 45 -1.58 18.54 -20.55
N LEU A 46 -2.27 19.41 -19.78
CA LEU A 46 -3.34 18.99 -18.88
C LEU A 46 -4.51 18.33 -19.63
N SER A 47 -4.94 18.92 -20.75
CA SER A 47 -6.04 18.38 -21.56
C SER A 47 -5.71 16.98 -22.10
N ASP A 48 -4.48 16.77 -22.54
CA ASP A 48 -4.04 15.48 -23.07
C ASP A 48 -3.96 14.43 -21.97
N LYS A 49 -3.50 14.81 -20.76
CA LYS A 49 -3.51 13.91 -19.60
C LYS A 49 -4.92 13.50 -19.20
N ILE A 50 -5.88 14.43 -19.20
CA ILE A 50 -7.30 14.13 -18.91
C ILE A 50 -7.87 13.15 -19.94
N LYS A 51 -7.58 13.36 -21.24
CA LYS A 51 -8.02 12.46 -22.31
C LYS A 51 -7.40 11.06 -22.18
N GLU A 52 -6.11 10.98 -21.86
CA GLU A 52 -5.41 9.71 -21.61
C GLU A 52 -6.12 8.92 -20.50
N LEU A 53 -6.37 9.57 -19.35
CA LEU A 53 -7.07 8.93 -18.23
C LEU A 53 -8.50 8.52 -18.60
N ALA A 54 -9.24 9.38 -19.32
CA ALA A 54 -10.58 9.07 -19.79
C ALA A 54 -10.59 7.87 -20.76
N SER A 55 -9.62 7.76 -21.66
CA SER A 55 -9.55 6.65 -22.61
C SER A 55 -9.27 5.29 -21.94
N ASN A 56 -8.61 5.30 -20.78
CA ASN A 56 -8.22 4.08 -20.06
C ASN A 56 -9.24 3.66 -19.00
N ILE A 57 -10.21 4.52 -18.66
CA ILE A 57 -11.07 4.34 -17.48
C ILE A 57 -11.90 3.05 -17.51
N VAL A 58 -12.36 2.63 -18.70
CA VAL A 58 -13.13 1.39 -18.87
C VAL A 58 -12.29 0.18 -18.47
N GLU A 59 -11.05 0.09 -18.94
CA GLU A 59 -10.18 -1.04 -18.63
C GLU A 59 -9.74 -1.00 -17.16
N VAL A 60 -9.49 0.19 -16.60
CA VAL A 60 -9.20 0.37 -15.17
C VAL A 60 -10.35 -0.16 -14.31
N CYS A 61 -11.60 0.20 -14.62
CA CYS A 61 -12.78 -0.27 -13.89
C CYS A 61 -12.94 -1.79 -14.00
N LYS A 62 -12.73 -2.36 -15.19
CA LYS A 62 -12.79 -3.80 -15.44
C LYS A 62 -11.72 -4.55 -14.65
N GLN A 63 -10.48 -4.09 -14.67
CA GLN A 63 -9.39 -4.68 -13.92
C GLN A 63 -9.63 -4.60 -12.41
N ALA A 64 -10.16 -3.48 -11.91
CA ALA A 64 -10.52 -3.32 -10.51
C ALA A 64 -11.65 -4.29 -10.08
N ALA A 65 -12.63 -4.54 -10.95
CA ALA A 65 -13.70 -5.51 -10.69
C ALA A 65 -13.17 -6.95 -10.63
N ILE A 66 -12.28 -7.33 -11.56
CA ILE A 66 -11.62 -8.65 -11.55
C ILE A 66 -10.80 -8.81 -10.27
N GLU A 67 -9.94 -7.84 -9.96
CA GLU A 67 -9.11 -7.87 -8.78
C GLU A 67 -9.96 -8.01 -7.51
N ASN A 68 -11.04 -7.24 -7.37
CA ASN A 68 -11.89 -7.33 -6.19
C ASN A 68 -12.53 -8.72 -6.01
N ARG A 69 -12.91 -9.37 -7.12
CA ARG A 69 -13.48 -10.73 -7.09
C ARG A 69 -12.43 -11.79 -6.78
N GLU A 70 -11.21 -11.63 -7.27
CA GLU A 70 -10.21 -12.69 -7.31
C GLU A 70 -9.03 -12.51 -6.35
N LEU A 71 -8.86 -11.34 -5.73
CA LEU A 71 -7.69 -11.01 -4.91
C LEU A 71 -7.40 -12.08 -3.85
N ASN A 72 -8.42 -12.50 -3.10
CA ASN A 72 -8.25 -13.51 -2.05
C ASN A 72 -7.74 -14.84 -2.61
N LEU A 73 -8.24 -15.26 -3.78
CA LEU A 73 -7.82 -16.48 -4.44
C LEU A 73 -6.40 -16.35 -5.01
N ILE A 74 -6.08 -15.22 -5.63
CA ILE A 74 -4.74 -14.91 -6.16
C ILE A 74 -3.72 -14.93 -5.02
N VAL A 75 -4.03 -14.25 -3.91
CA VAL A 75 -3.21 -14.21 -2.71
C VAL A 75 -3.04 -15.60 -2.12
N ALA A 76 -4.10 -16.38 -1.95
CA ALA A 76 -4.02 -17.73 -1.39
C ALA A 76 -3.17 -18.67 -2.27
N LYS A 77 -3.32 -18.64 -3.59
CA LYS A 77 -2.53 -19.44 -4.53
C LYS A 77 -1.04 -19.09 -4.45
N ALA A 78 -0.72 -17.79 -4.50
CA ALA A 78 0.66 -17.33 -4.40
C ALA A 78 1.27 -17.64 -3.02
N GLN A 79 0.48 -17.46 -1.94
CA GLN A 79 0.88 -17.79 -0.59
C GLN A 79 1.17 -19.27 -0.45
N LYS A 80 0.37 -20.14 -1.06
CA LYS A 80 0.57 -21.58 -1.02
C LYS A 80 1.93 -21.95 -1.57
N VAL A 81 2.34 -21.37 -2.71
CA VAL A 81 3.67 -21.58 -3.28
C VAL A 81 4.77 -21.16 -2.30
N ILE A 82 4.67 -19.95 -1.74
CA ILE A 82 5.68 -19.45 -0.80
C ILE A 82 5.73 -20.29 0.48
N VAL A 83 4.59 -20.63 1.08
CA VAL A 83 4.52 -21.40 2.33
C VAL A 83 5.03 -22.84 2.12
N ASP A 84 4.68 -23.48 0.99
CA ASP A 84 5.16 -24.82 0.60
C ASP A 84 6.67 -24.85 0.39
N LEU A 85 7.25 -23.81 -0.23
CA LEU A 85 8.71 -23.69 -0.42
C LEU A 85 9.49 -23.74 0.90
N HIS A 86 8.91 -23.25 2.00
CA HIS A 86 9.52 -23.27 3.33
C HIS A 86 9.12 -24.52 4.14
N GLY A 87 8.38 -25.46 3.57
CA GLY A 87 7.94 -26.69 4.25
C GLY A 87 6.89 -26.47 5.34
N TYR A 88 6.15 -25.36 5.30
CA TYR A 88 5.07 -25.07 6.24
C TYR A 88 3.73 -25.63 5.74
N ASP A 89 2.82 -25.91 6.68
CA ASP A 89 1.47 -26.42 6.37
C ASP A 89 0.59 -25.41 5.61
N THR A 90 0.05 -25.84 4.47
CA THR A 90 -0.78 -25.05 3.56
C THR A 90 -2.27 -25.37 3.62
N SER A 91 -2.73 -26.32 4.44
CA SER A 91 -4.11 -26.80 4.46
C SER A 91 -5.15 -25.68 4.60
N HIS A 92 -4.83 -24.64 5.38
CA HIS A 92 -5.66 -23.46 5.59
C HIS A 92 -5.87 -22.59 4.33
N LEU A 93 -5.10 -22.80 3.26
CA LEU A 93 -5.20 -22.05 1.99
C LEU A 93 -6.07 -22.78 0.97
N ASP A 94 -6.34 -24.08 1.16
CA ASP A 94 -7.15 -24.88 0.23
C ASP A 94 -8.65 -24.54 0.30
N THR A 95 -9.08 -23.92 1.40
CA THR A 95 -10.47 -23.50 1.63
C THR A 95 -10.77 -22.09 1.11
N VAL A 96 -9.76 -21.32 0.72
CA VAL A 96 -9.91 -19.95 0.22
C VAL A 96 -10.31 -20.00 -1.25
N GLY A 97 -11.62 -19.90 -1.52
CA GLY A 97 -12.14 -19.90 -2.90
C GLY A 97 -13.51 -20.54 -3.12
N GLN A 98 -14.15 -21.12 -2.08
CA GLN A 98 -15.58 -21.44 -2.14
C GLN A 98 -16.39 -20.14 -1.98
N VAL A 99 -16.47 -19.36 -3.06
CA VAL A 99 -17.44 -18.26 -3.14
C VAL A 99 -18.82 -18.91 -3.16
N SER A 100 -19.50 -18.92 -2.01
CA SER A 100 -20.94 -19.18 -1.98
C SER A 100 -21.60 -18.12 -2.82
N THR A 101 -22.15 -18.52 -3.97
CA THR A 101 -22.96 -17.65 -4.84
C THR A 101 -24.33 -17.32 -4.23
N ASN A 102 -24.61 -17.73 -3.00
CA ASN A 102 -25.96 -17.73 -2.45
C ASN A 102 -26.29 -16.57 -1.50
N ASP A 103 -25.35 -15.68 -1.18
CA ASP A 103 -25.68 -14.49 -0.38
C ASP A 103 -26.09 -13.33 -1.29
N THR A 104 -27.21 -13.50 -2.00
CA THR A 104 -28.01 -12.39 -2.51
C THR A 104 -28.75 -11.76 -1.34
N ALA A 105 -28.06 -10.92 -0.57
CA ALA A 105 -28.73 -10.07 0.41
C ALA A 105 -29.42 -8.92 -0.35
N ASP A 106 -30.64 -9.14 -0.82
CA ASP A 106 -31.51 -8.06 -1.26
C ASP A 106 -31.66 -7.08 -0.08
N THR A 107 -31.22 -5.83 -0.28
CA THR A 107 -31.18 -4.83 0.79
C THR A 107 -32.59 -4.47 1.28
N PHE A 108 -33.59 -4.62 0.40
CA PHE A 108 -35.01 -4.45 0.68
C PHE A 108 -35.82 -5.47 -0.14
N THR A 109 -36.87 -6.05 0.47
CA THR A 109 -37.78 -6.94 -0.26
C THR A 109 -38.66 -6.14 -1.23
N ASP A 110 -39.03 -6.74 -2.36
CA ASP A 110 -39.96 -6.12 -3.33
C ASP A 110 -41.28 -5.70 -2.68
N ILE A 111 -41.70 -6.41 -1.63
CA ILE A 111 -42.86 -6.11 -0.79
C ILE A 111 -42.70 -4.75 -0.10
N TYR A 112 -41.52 -4.46 0.48
CA TYR A 112 -41.25 -3.18 1.14
C TYR A 112 -41.18 -2.03 0.13
N ILE A 113 -40.54 -2.24 -1.03
CA ILE A 113 -40.45 -1.23 -2.10
C ILE A 113 -41.85 -0.88 -2.63
N SER A 114 -42.72 -1.88 -2.77
CA SER A 114 -44.11 -1.68 -3.20
C SER A 114 -45.01 -1.02 -2.15
N SER A 115 -44.59 -0.97 -0.88
CA SER A 115 -45.32 -0.27 0.20
C SER A 115 -44.99 1.23 0.29
N ILE A 116 -44.01 1.70 -0.47
CA ILE A 116 -43.63 3.11 -0.56
C ILE A 116 -44.20 3.64 -1.87
N ASP A 117 -45.04 4.69 -1.79
CA ASP A 117 -45.63 5.36 -2.97
C ASP A 117 -44.56 6.16 -3.74
N LEU A 118 -43.66 5.45 -4.42
CA LEU A 118 -42.67 6.04 -5.31
C LEU A 118 -43.29 6.36 -6.67
N THR A 119 -42.96 7.52 -7.23
CA THR A 119 -43.31 7.84 -8.61
C THR A 119 -42.55 6.92 -9.59
N PRO A 120 -43.03 6.75 -10.84
CA PRO A 120 -42.37 5.89 -11.82
C PRO A 120 -40.89 6.23 -12.06
N ALA A 121 -40.54 7.52 -12.06
CA ALA A 121 -39.17 7.98 -12.24
C ALA A 121 -38.27 7.66 -11.03
N GLU A 122 -38.81 7.76 -9.81
CA GLU A 122 -38.10 7.39 -8.58
C GLU A 122 -37.88 5.89 -8.48
N LEU A 123 -38.87 5.09 -8.88
CA LEU A 123 -38.74 3.64 -8.91
C LEU A 123 -37.70 3.18 -9.95
N GLU A 124 -37.67 3.80 -11.13
CA GLU A 124 -36.66 3.52 -12.15
C GLU A 124 -35.26 3.92 -11.67
N TYR A 125 -35.12 5.11 -11.10
CA TYR A 125 -33.86 5.57 -10.50
C TYR A 125 -33.40 4.65 -9.37
N PHE A 126 -34.32 4.24 -8.48
CA PHE A 126 -34.04 3.32 -7.39
C PHE A 126 -33.62 1.95 -7.92
N LYS A 127 -34.33 1.37 -8.89
CA LYS A 127 -33.96 0.10 -9.53
C LYS A 127 -32.62 0.17 -10.25
N ARG A 128 -32.30 1.29 -10.90
CA ARG A 128 -30.99 1.54 -11.51
C ARG A 128 -29.90 1.62 -10.44
N LYS A 129 -30.13 2.34 -9.33
CA LYS A 129 -29.20 2.40 -8.21
C LYS A 129 -29.05 1.07 -7.49
N GLU A 130 -30.11 0.28 -7.37
CA GLU A 130 -30.08 -1.10 -6.85
C GLU A 130 -29.29 -2.02 -7.77
N ALA A 131 -29.46 -1.94 -9.09
CA ALA A 131 -28.65 -2.70 -10.03
C ALA A 131 -27.16 -2.34 -9.91
N ILE A 132 -26.84 -1.05 -9.80
CA ILE A 132 -25.48 -0.57 -9.53
C ILE A 132 -24.97 -1.08 -8.18
N ARG A 133 -25.81 -1.07 -7.13
CA ARG A 133 -25.46 -1.62 -5.81
C ARG A 133 -25.29 -3.14 -5.84
N ARG A 134 -26.05 -3.89 -6.63
CA ARG A 134 -25.90 -5.34 -6.79
C ARG A 134 -24.65 -5.70 -7.58
N GLU A 135 -24.35 -4.96 -8.65
CA GLU A 135 -23.04 -5.01 -9.29
C GLU A 135 -21.93 -4.66 -8.30
N ALA A 136 -22.16 -3.70 -7.40
CA ALA A 136 -21.26 -3.35 -6.32
C ALA A 136 -21.30 -4.29 -5.09
N ALA A 137 -22.29 -5.18 -4.96
CA ALA A 137 -22.43 -6.15 -3.87
C ALA A 137 -21.74 -7.47 -4.24
N HIS A 138 -21.66 -7.79 -5.54
CA HIS A 138 -20.60 -8.70 -6.02
C HIS A 138 -19.19 -8.10 -5.87
N ILE A 139 -19.09 -6.79 -5.58
CA ILE A 139 -17.88 -6.06 -5.18
C ILE A 139 -17.76 -5.97 -3.64
N ASP A 140 -18.70 -6.50 -2.86
CA ASP A 140 -18.54 -6.57 -1.41
C ASP A 140 -17.50 -7.63 -1.06
N ILE A 141 -16.29 -7.15 -0.80
CA ILE A 141 -15.24 -7.86 -0.09
C ILE A 141 -15.94 -8.53 1.08
N THR A 142 -15.97 -9.87 1.05
CA THR A 142 -16.53 -10.70 2.10
C THR A 142 -16.11 -10.07 3.41
N THR A 143 -17.07 -9.48 4.13
CA THR A 143 -16.84 -8.96 5.48
C THR A 143 -16.64 -10.18 6.35
N SER A 144 -15.44 -10.75 6.26
CA SER A 144 -14.90 -11.53 7.33
C SER A 144 -14.76 -10.52 8.46
N THR A 145 -15.73 -10.52 9.35
CA THR A 145 -15.65 -10.06 10.73
C THR A 145 -14.54 -10.84 11.44
N ARG A 146 -13.31 -10.72 10.92
CA ARG A 146 -12.11 -11.15 11.61
C ARG A 146 -11.75 -10.00 12.52
N ASP A 147 -11.98 -10.27 13.78
CA ASP A 147 -11.50 -9.49 14.90
C ASP A 147 -10.09 -8.93 14.60
N THR A 148 -9.92 -7.62 14.81
CA THR A 148 -8.72 -6.86 14.38
C THR A 148 -7.42 -7.27 15.10
N SER A 149 -7.49 -8.28 15.97
CA SER A 149 -6.44 -8.81 16.83
C SER A 149 -5.52 -9.84 16.16
N HIS A 150 -5.75 -10.22 14.90
CA HIS A 150 -5.21 -11.47 14.34
C HIS A 150 -4.36 -11.37 13.05
N LYS A 151 -3.73 -10.22 12.76
CA LYS A 151 -2.96 -10.05 11.50
C LYS A 151 -1.75 -10.98 11.35
N PHE A 152 -1.29 -11.61 12.42
CA PHE A 152 -0.22 -12.61 12.43
C PHE A 152 -0.72 -14.05 12.65
N VAL A 153 -2.03 -14.28 12.71
CA VAL A 153 -2.57 -15.64 12.83
C VAL A 153 -2.12 -16.47 11.64
N LYS A 154 -1.91 -17.78 11.86
CA LYS A 154 -1.42 -18.72 10.83
C LYS A 154 -2.15 -18.54 9.50
N SER A 155 -3.48 -18.38 9.52
CA SER A 155 -4.37 -18.22 8.37
C SER A 155 -4.56 -16.79 7.82
N SER A 156 -3.78 -15.80 8.27
CA SER A 156 -3.88 -14.43 7.73
C SER A 156 -3.13 -14.27 6.39
N PRO A 157 -3.74 -13.55 5.41
CA PRO A 157 -3.05 -13.18 4.19
C PRO A 157 -1.88 -12.24 4.49
N PHE A 158 -0.76 -12.42 3.79
CA PHE A 158 0.46 -11.64 3.99
C PHE A 158 1.18 -11.25 2.71
N LEU A 159 0.78 -11.74 1.53
CA LEU A 159 1.43 -11.28 0.31
C LEU A 159 0.90 -9.90 -0.10
N PRO A 160 1.77 -8.93 -0.43
CA PRO A 160 1.36 -7.57 -0.79
C PRO A 160 0.92 -7.49 -2.25
N LEU A 161 -0.04 -8.34 -2.67
CA LEU A 161 -0.46 -8.45 -4.07
C LEU A 161 -1.64 -7.52 -4.45
N ALA A 162 -2.28 -6.88 -3.47
CA ALA A 162 -3.32 -5.91 -3.74
C ALA A 162 -2.75 -4.67 -4.41
N SER A 163 -3.40 -4.20 -5.46
CA SER A 163 -3.09 -2.94 -6.12
C SER A 163 -3.34 -1.74 -5.20
N SER A 164 -2.76 -0.61 -5.56
CA SER A 164 -3.07 0.67 -4.91
C SER A 164 -4.55 1.01 -5.05
N THR A 165 -5.14 0.82 -6.24
CA THR A 165 -6.55 1.11 -6.51
C THR A 165 -7.49 0.26 -5.63
N TRP A 166 -7.22 -1.04 -5.49
CA TRP A 166 -8.00 -1.89 -4.60
C TRP A 166 -7.83 -1.44 -3.14
N THR A 167 -6.59 -1.17 -2.72
CA THR A 167 -6.28 -0.74 -1.36
C THR A 167 -6.98 0.57 -1.00
N GLU A 168 -7.04 1.51 -1.93
CA GLU A 168 -7.75 2.79 -1.79
C GLU A 168 -9.24 2.60 -1.54
N LYS A 169 -9.89 1.73 -2.31
CA LYS A 169 -11.32 1.41 -2.11
C LYS A 169 -11.55 0.65 -0.79
N ALA A 170 -10.68 -0.30 -0.46
CA ALA A 170 -10.79 -1.09 0.76
C ALA A 170 -10.62 -0.23 2.02
N VAL A 171 -9.68 0.74 2.01
CA VAL A 171 -9.37 1.55 3.19
C VAL A 171 -10.43 2.62 3.49
N GLN A 172 -11.22 3.04 2.50
CA GLN A 172 -12.37 3.93 2.71
C GLN A 172 -13.38 3.31 3.69
N ARG A 173 -13.58 1.98 3.64
CA ARG A 173 -14.49 1.23 4.53
C ARG A 173 -14.06 1.26 5.99
N VAL A 174 -12.79 1.55 6.26
CA VAL A 174 -12.22 1.68 7.61
C VAL A 174 -11.82 3.12 7.95
N HIS A 175 -12.43 4.09 7.26
CA HIS A 175 -12.20 5.53 7.44
C HIS A 175 -10.72 5.91 7.32
N ASN A 176 -10.07 5.47 6.24
CA ASN A 176 -8.66 5.74 5.93
C ASN A 176 -7.65 5.13 6.92
N ARG A 177 -8.08 4.29 7.87
CA ARG A 177 -7.20 3.60 8.82
C ARG A 177 -6.65 2.32 8.23
N LEU A 178 -5.59 2.44 7.43
CA LEU A 178 -5.00 1.29 6.72
C LEU A 178 -4.50 0.19 7.67
N TRP A 179 -4.11 0.54 8.89
CA TRP A 179 -3.79 -0.40 9.96
C TRP A 179 -5.01 -1.13 10.55
N LYS A 180 -6.23 -0.96 10.03
CA LYS A 180 -7.41 -1.77 10.39
C LYS A 180 -7.73 -2.85 9.36
N LEU A 181 -7.05 -2.86 8.21
CA LEU A 181 -7.15 -3.97 7.26
C LEU A 181 -6.51 -5.24 7.81
N ASP A 182 -6.88 -6.37 7.21
CA ASP A 182 -6.58 -7.74 7.61
C ASP A 182 -5.09 -8.13 7.53
N THR A 183 -4.30 -7.36 6.80
CA THR A 183 -2.84 -7.50 6.73
C THR A 183 -2.11 -6.18 6.97
N PHE A 184 -0.88 -6.27 7.47
CA PHE A 184 0.04 -5.13 7.61
C PHE A 184 0.83 -4.84 6.33
N ASN A 185 0.71 -5.69 5.31
CA ASN A 185 1.62 -5.68 4.16
C ASN A 185 1.12 -4.81 3.00
N TYR A 186 -0.14 -4.37 3.04
CA TYR A 186 -0.66 -3.34 2.13
C TYR A 186 0.06 -2.02 2.33
N THR A 187 0.44 -1.39 1.22
CA THR A 187 1.00 -0.05 1.16
C THR A 187 -0.11 0.97 1.01
N ALA A 188 0.09 2.19 1.50
CA ALA A 188 -0.81 3.28 1.19
C ALA A 188 -0.90 3.47 -0.34
N PRO A 189 -2.07 3.84 -0.87
CA PRO A 189 -2.29 4.03 -2.31
C PRO A 189 -1.73 5.38 -2.80
N ILE A 190 -0.48 5.68 -2.41
CA ILE A 190 0.25 6.88 -2.78
C ILE A 190 1.40 6.45 -3.70
N SER A 191 1.28 6.74 -4.99
CA SER A 191 2.32 6.48 -5.98
C SER A 191 3.56 7.35 -5.78
N VAL A 192 4.65 6.99 -6.45
CA VAL A 192 5.88 7.81 -6.50
C VAL A 192 5.56 9.21 -7.05
N ASP A 193 4.80 9.29 -8.14
CA ASP A 193 4.38 10.56 -8.75
C ASP A 193 3.54 11.39 -7.78
N ALA A 194 2.65 10.76 -7.00
CA ALA A 194 1.88 11.44 -5.97
C ALA A 194 2.79 12.00 -4.87
N TYR A 195 3.79 11.23 -4.41
CA TYR A 195 4.79 11.76 -3.48
C TYR A 195 5.62 12.89 -4.09
N MET A 196 6.01 12.80 -5.37
CA MET A 196 6.72 13.89 -6.05
C MET A 196 5.90 15.17 -6.06
N ALA A 197 4.62 15.06 -6.44
CA ALA A 197 3.70 16.18 -6.53
C ALA A 197 3.44 16.83 -5.16
N LEU A 198 3.27 16.01 -4.12
CA LEU A 198 2.98 16.47 -2.77
C LEU A 198 4.23 17.02 -2.07
N ALA A 199 5.37 16.36 -2.24
CA ALA A 199 6.60 16.68 -1.53
C ALA A 199 7.59 17.57 -2.33
N GLY A 200 7.20 18.01 -3.53
CA GLY A 200 8.01 18.91 -4.36
C GLY A 200 9.35 18.29 -4.74
N LEU A 201 9.36 16.99 -5.05
CA LEU A 201 10.58 16.25 -5.36
C LEU A 201 10.99 16.40 -6.81
N THR A 202 12.28 16.36 -7.05
CA THR A 202 12.88 16.43 -8.39
C THR A 202 13.14 15.03 -8.95
N ASP A 203 13.34 14.90 -10.27
CA ASP A 203 13.74 13.64 -10.88
C ASP A 203 15.05 13.11 -10.28
N ALA A 204 15.99 13.99 -9.94
CA ALA A 204 17.23 13.63 -9.27
C ALA A 204 16.99 13.02 -7.87
N ASP A 205 15.99 13.51 -7.12
CA ASP A 205 15.59 12.89 -5.84
C ASP A 205 15.09 11.45 -6.09
N ILE A 206 14.33 11.22 -7.16
CA ILE A 206 13.78 9.91 -7.51
C ILE A 206 14.86 8.93 -8.00
N ASP A 207 15.80 9.39 -8.82
CA ASP A 207 16.95 8.60 -9.25
C ASP A 207 17.83 8.18 -8.07
N ASN A 208 18.00 9.07 -7.10
CA ASN A 208 18.67 8.75 -5.84
C ASN A 208 17.91 7.69 -5.04
N CYS A 209 16.57 7.78 -4.95
CA CYS A 209 15.75 6.74 -4.32
C CYS A 209 15.83 5.40 -5.05
N ARG A 210 15.85 5.38 -6.38
CA ARG A 210 16.02 4.16 -7.19
C ARG A 210 17.37 3.51 -6.94
N THR A 211 18.45 4.30 -6.93
CA THR A 211 19.81 3.85 -6.63
C THR A 211 19.90 3.30 -5.19
N ALA A 212 19.28 3.99 -4.23
CA ALA A 212 19.21 3.53 -2.84
C ALA A 212 18.43 2.21 -2.71
N ALA A 213 17.35 2.05 -3.47
CA ALA A 213 16.56 0.83 -3.49
C ALA A 213 17.36 -0.35 -4.04
N GLN A 214 18.08 -0.15 -5.16
CA GLN A 214 18.98 -1.14 -5.74
C GLN A 214 20.03 -1.59 -4.73
N ASN A 215 20.61 -0.66 -3.96
CA ASN A 215 21.63 -0.96 -2.96
C ASN A 215 21.08 -1.57 -1.67
N GLY A 216 19.76 -1.56 -1.45
CA GLY A 216 19.16 -2.03 -0.20
C GLY A 216 19.39 -1.06 0.96
N THR A 217 19.52 0.24 0.67
CA THR A 217 19.86 1.27 1.67
C THR A 217 18.77 1.42 2.72
N ILE A 218 19.19 1.45 3.99
CA ILE A 218 18.35 1.74 5.16
C ILE A 218 18.85 3.04 5.79
N TYR A 219 18.03 4.09 5.74
CA TYR A 219 18.35 5.41 6.28
C TYR A 219 18.21 5.47 7.81
N PHE A 220 17.21 4.77 8.36
CA PHE A 220 16.83 4.85 9.78
C PHE A 220 16.84 3.47 10.47
N PRO A 221 17.99 2.82 10.69
CA PRO A 221 18.03 1.44 11.18
C PRO A 221 17.39 1.28 12.58
N ALA A 222 16.83 0.09 12.84
CA ALA A 222 16.01 -0.21 14.04
C ALA A 222 16.76 -0.26 15.40
N GLY A 223 18.04 0.10 15.47
CA GLY A 223 18.86 0.09 16.69
C GLY A 223 19.60 1.41 16.99
N ARG A 224 19.52 2.41 16.11
CA ARG A 224 19.98 3.78 16.39
C ARG A 224 18.82 4.58 17.00
N THR A 225 19.12 5.72 17.63
CA THR A 225 18.08 6.72 17.90
C THR A 225 17.30 6.95 16.61
N GLY A 226 16.00 6.62 16.62
CA GLY A 226 15.15 6.83 15.44
C GLY A 226 15.12 8.31 15.07
N LEU A 227 14.73 8.62 13.84
CA LEU A 227 14.61 10.01 13.43
C LEU A 227 13.40 10.65 14.15
N ASP A 228 13.65 11.71 14.91
CA ASP A 228 12.60 12.63 15.33
C ASP A 228 12.37 13.63 14.19
N ALA A 229 11.20 13.56 13.56
CA ALA A 229 10.78 14.49 12.50
C ALA A 229 9.55 15.30 12.94
N ASP A 230 9.34 15.43 14.26
CA ASP A 230 8.21 16.14 14.85
C ASP A 230 6.85 15.65 14.28
N PHE A 231 6.69 14.33 14.14
CA PHE A 231 5.41 13.75 13.74
C PHE A 231 4.35 14.02 14.81
N PRO A 232 3.08 14.27 14.42
CA PRO A 232 2.00 14.36 15.39
C PRO A 232 1.91 13.04 16.18
N PRO A 233 1.66 13.10 17.50
CA PRO A 233 1.44 11.90 18.30
C PRO A 233 0.28 11.08 17.71
N ILE A 234 0.38 9.75 17.64
CA ILE A 234 -0.75 8.95 17.11
C ILE A 234 -2.01 9.15 17.97
N SER A 235 -1.89 9.52 19.25
CA SER A 235 -3.06 9.86 20.07
C SER A 235 -3.87 11.05 19.55
N SER A 236 -3.26 11.99 18.81
CA SER A 236 -4.01 13.07 18.16
C SER A 236 -4.76 12.57 16.91
N LEU A 237 -4.30 11.46 16.32
CA LEU A 237 -4.91 10.83 15.16
C LEU A 237 -6.02 9.85 15.56
N GLU A 238 -5.78 9.00 16.56
CA GLU A 238 -6.69 7.97 17.04
C GLU A 238 -6.66 7.87 18.59
N ASN A 239 -7.83 8.00 19.22
CA ASN A 239 -7.99 7.89 20.67
C ASN A 239 -7.46 6.55 21.21
N GLY A 240 -6.86 6.58 22.41
CA GLY A 240 -6.32 5.39 23.08
C GLY A 240 -4.91 4.97 22.61
N LYS A 241 -4.28 5.77 21.74
CA LYS A 241 -2.91 5.56 21.28
C LYS A 241 -1.90 6.37 22.11
N CYS A 242 -0.63 6.08 21.89
CA CYS A 242 0.50 6.73 22.55
C CYS A 242 0.52 8.25 22.27
N SER A 243 0.59 9.04 23.34
CA SER A 243 0.69 10.52 23.30
C SER A 243 2.11 11.06 23.23
N GLN A 244 3.11 10.17 23.32
CA GLN A 244 4.50 10.55 23.21
C GLN A 244 4.90 10.78 21.75
N ARG A 245 5.97 11.58 21.59
CA ARG A 245 6.62 11.75 20.28
C ARG A 245 7.08 10.42 19.73
N LEU A 246 6.90 10.25 18.43
CA LEU A 246 7.18 9.02 17.73
C LEU A 246 8.51 9.12 17.00
N LEU A 247 9.33 8.09 17.14
CA LEU A 247 10.58 7.99 16.42
C LEU A 247 10.38 7.15 15.16
N LEU A 248 10.92 7.64 14.04
CA LEU A 248 10.90 6.94 12.78
C LEU A 248 12.06 5.97 12.69
N HIS A 249 11.73 4.73 12.35
CA HIS A 249 12.66 3.65 12.08
C HIS A 249 12.35 3.03 10.72
N GLN A 250 13.24 2.19 10.21
CA GLN A 250 13.06 1.36 9.03
C GLN A 250 13.37 -0.09 9.38
N LYS A 251 12.58 -1.00 8.82
CA LYS A 251 12.84 -2.43 8.99
C LYS A 251 14.10 -2.82 8.23
N GLY A 252 15.05 -3.41 8.95
CA GLY A 252 16.25 -3.98 8.35
C GLY A 252 15.94 -5.18 7.45
N ILE A 253 16.90 -5.51 6.58
CA ILE A 253 16.88 -6.73 5.80
C ILE A 253 17.17 -7.89 6.75
N GLN A 254 16.18 -8.74 7.00
CA GLN A 254 16.37 -9.92 7.84
C GLN A 254 17.16 -11.00 7.08
N LYS A 255 17.90 -11.82 7.82
CA LYS A 255 18.43 -13.10 7.31
C LYS A 255 17.28 -14.07 7.01
N PHE A 256 17.58 -15.26 6.52
CA PHE A 256 16.57 -16.26 6.18
C PHE A 256 15.54 -16.45 7.32
N PRO A 257 14.23 -16.44 7.01
CA PRO A 257 13.19 -16.53 8.02
C PRO A 257 13.20 -17.93 8.67
N THR A 258 13.40 -17.96 9.99
CA THR A 258 13.43 -19.20 10.78
C THR A 258 12.05 -19.77 11.09
N ASP A 259 10.99 -18.96 10.88
CA ASP A 259 9.61 -19.31 11.18
C ASP A 259 8.65 -18.57 10.23
N LEU A 260 7.39 -19.03 10.18
CA LEU A 260 6.34 -18.43 9.35
C LEU A 260 6.11 -16.95 9.70
N LEU A 261 6.26 -16.54 10.96
CA LEU A 261 6.06 -15.16 11.38
C LEU A 261 7.13 -14.22 10.78
N LYS A 262 8.39 -14.65 10.72
CA LYS A 262 9.47 -13.91 10.05
C LYS A 262 9.26 -13.90 8.53
N LEU A 263 8.79 -15.00 7.94
CA LEU A 263 8.44 -15.04 6.52
C LEU A 263 7.32 -14.03 6.18
N LYS A 264 6.31 -13.89 7.05
CA LYS A 264 5.26 -12.85 6.90
C LYS A 264 5.82 -11.43 6.95
N LYS A 265 6.94 -11.22 7.66
CA LYS A 265 7.56 -9.90 7.87
C LYS A 265 8.56 -9.50 6.79
N VAL A 266 9.10 -10.45 6.02
CA VAL A 266 10.10 -10.19 4.96
C VAL A 266 9.61 -9.17 3.94
N TRP A 267 8.30 -9.15 3.70
CA TRP A 267 7.66 -8.20 2.80
C TRP A 267 7.72 -6.76 3.30
N ASN A 268 8.08 -6.45 4.54
CA ASN A 268 8.20 -5.06 4.98
C ASN A 268 9.65 -4.59 5.15
N VAL A 269 10.62 -5.33 4.62
CA VAL A 269 12.02 -4.90 4.60
C VAL A 269 12.15 -3.54 3.92
N GLY A 270 12.92 -2.63 4.53
CA GLY A 270 13.08 -1.24 4.08
C GLY A 270 11.96 -0.29 4.48
N ARG A 271 10.78 -0.81 4.87
CA ARG A 271 9.60 0.02 5.13
C ARG A 271 9.77 0.90 6.39
N PRO A 272 9.58 2.23 6.27
CA PRO A 272 9.59 3.12 7.43
C PRO A 272 8.36 2.93 8.34
N PHE A 273 8.58 2.97 9.65
CA PHE A 273 7.55 2.87 10.68
C PHE A 273 7.83 3.77 11.87
N LEU A 274 6.75 4.28 12.46
CA LEU A 274 6.73 5.06 13.69
C LEU A 274 6.66 4.10 14.88
N LYS A 275 7.63 4.20 15.80
CA LYS A 275 7.67 3.44 17.05
C LYS A 275 7.39 4.37 18.23
N CYS A 276 6.49 3.95 19.12
CA CYS A 276 6.25 4.65 20.38
C CYS A 276 7.34 4.27 21.40
N PRO A 277 7.89 5.24 22.16
CA PRO A 277 8.90 4.99 23.19
C PRO A 277 8.32 4.51 24.52
N CYS A 278 7.00 4.56 24.73
CA CYS A 278 6.39 4.16 26.01
C CYS A 278 6.61 2.68 26.32
N PRO A 279 6.95 2.34 27.58
CA PRO A 279 6.91 0.95 28.06
C PRO A 279 5.54 0.32 27.78
N GLY A 280 5.53 -0.89 27.22
CA GLY A 280 4.31 -1.63 26.86
C GLY A 280 3.68 -1.24 25.51
N CYS A 281 4.15 -0.19 24.83
CA CYS A 281 3.71 0.16 23.48
C CYS A 281 4.55 -0.50 22.37
N GLU A 282 5.54 -1.33 22.71
CA GLU A 282 6.52 -1.90 21.79
C GLU A 282 5.90 -2.76 20.66
N ILE A 283 4.68 -3.26 20.90
CA ILE A 283 3.90 -4.07 19.95
C ILE A 283 3.12 -3.19 18.96
N ASN A 284 2.92 -1.90 19.29
CA ASN A 284 2.10 -0.95 18.55
C ASN A 284 2.97 0.02 17.75
N PHE A 285 3.38 -0.39 16.55
CA PHE A 285 3.96 0.51 15.57
C PHE A 285 2.94 0.86 14.48
N THR A 286 3.16 1.97 13.78
CA THR A 286 2.36 2.37 12.61
C THR A 286 3.29 2.61 11.43
N TRP A 287 2.99 2.06 10.25
CA TRP A 287 3.79 2.35 9.06
C TRP A 287 3.68 3.83 8.69
N LEU A 288 4.78 4.43 8.23
CA LEU A 288 4.82 5.85 7.89
C LEU A 288 3.78 6.19 6.82
N ASP A 289 3.70 5.40 5.76
CA ASP A 289 2.76 5.59 4.66
C ASP A 289 1.30 5.44 5.11
N HIS A 290 1.02 4.54 6.06
CA HIS A 290 -0.31 4.42 6.66
C HIS A 290 -0.70 5.69 7.42
N MET A 291 0.22 6.27 8.18
CA MET A 291 -0.01 7.53 8.90
C MET A 291 -0.24 8.69 7.92
N ILE A 292 0.62 8.81 6.89
CA ILE A 292 0.49 9.84 5.85
C ILE A 292 -0.88 9.75 5.17
N TRP A 293 -1.30 8.55 4.77
CA TRP A 293 -2.61 8.32 4.17
C TRP A 293 -3.76 8.74 5.09
N TYR A 294 -3.65 8.40 6.37
CA TYR A 294 -4.65 8.81 7.34
C TYR A 294 -4.74 10.33 7.50
N VAL A 295 -3.60 11.02 7.58
CA VAL A 295 -3.53 12.49 7.65
C VAL A 295 -4.13 13.14 6.40
N ILE A 296 -3.82 12.61 5.20
CA ILE A 296 -4.39 13.10 3.93
C ILE A 296 -5.93 13.04 3.96
N GLY A 297 -6.51 11.98 4.54
CA GLY A 297 -7.95 11.81 4.67
C GLY A 297 -8.58 12.52 5.88
N ASN A 298 -7.79 13.13 6.77
CA ASN A 298 -8.23 13.77 8.02
C ASN A 298 -7.34 15.00 8.31
N LEU A 299 -7.21 15.90 7.32
CA LEU A 299 -6.29 17.04 7.38
C LEU A 299 -6.57 17.93 8.58
N GLU A 300 -7.84 18.09 8.96
CA GLU A 300 -8.30 18.86 10.11
C GLU A 300 -7.64 18.43 11.43
N LYS A 301 -7.10 17.21 11.51
CA LYS A 301 -6.36 16.71 12.69
C LYS A 301 -4.92 17.16 12.75
N LEU A 302 -4.34 17.57 11.62
CA LEU A 302 -2.96 18.04 11.55
C LEU A 302 -2.84 19.45 12.15
N ASP A 303 -3.76 20.34 11.79
CA ASP A 303 -3.89 21.68 12.36
C ASP A 303 -5.38 22.04 12.55
N PRO A 304 -5.95 21.75 13.73
CA PRO A 304 -7.35 22.06 14.04
C PRO A 304 -7.67 23.56 14.08
N LEU A 305 -6.65 24.42 14.11
CA LEU A 305 -6.79 25.88 14.16
C LEU A 305 -6.69 26.51 12.77
N ALA A 306 -6.36 25.73 11.74
CA ALA A 306 -6.29 26.22 10.38
C ALA A 306 -7.66 26.78 9.92
N PRO A 307 -7.71 27.95 9.28
CA PRO A 307 -8.97 28.61 8.92
C PRO A 307 -9.69 27.95 7.73
N SER A 308 -9.05 27.01 7.03
CA SER A 308 -9.66 26.26 5.93
C SER A 308 -8.81 25.04 5.55
N ASP A 309 -9.44 24.03 4.93
CA ASP A 309 -8.76 22.85 4.37
C ASP A 309 -7.62 23.18 3.40
N LYS A 310 -7.72 24.32 2.69
CA LYS A 310 -6.67 24.78 1.77
C LYS A 310 -5.39 25.11 2.53
N ILE A 311 -5.50 25.84 3.64
CA ILE A 311 -4.37 26.16 4.49
C ILE A 311 -3.80 24.88 5.12
N THR A 312 -4.66 24.00 5.63
CA THR A 312 -4.22 22.72 6.21
C THR A 312 -3.46 21.84 5.20
N MET A 313 -3.91 21.80 3.94
CA MET A 313 -3.18 21.10 2.88
C MET A 313 -1.83 21.76 2.56
N LEU A 314 -1.75 23.10 2.57
CA LEU A 314 -0.48 23.81 2.36
C LEU A 314 0.51 23.55 3.50
N GLU A 315 0.04 23.56 4.75
CA GLU A 315 0.87 23.20 5.92
C GLU A 315 1.36 21.75 5.84
N PHE A 316 0.48 20.82 5.45
CA PHE A 316 0.86 19.44 5.19
C PHE A 316 1.95 19.33 4.11
N GLN A 317 1.80 20.05 2.98
CA GLN A 317 2.82 20.11 1.94
C GLN A 317 4.13 20.72 2.46
N ALA A 318 4.06 21.79 3.26
CA ALA A 318 5.24 22.40 3.86
C ALA A 318 6.02 21.42 4.74
N LEU A 319 5.33 20.58 5.54
CA LEU A 319 5.97 19.50 6.29
C LEU A 319 6.66 18.49 5.36
N LEU A 320 5.99 18.04 4.29
CA LEU A 320 6.55 17.12 3.30
C LEU A 320 7.80 17.70 2.61
N TRP A 321 7.85 19.01 2.38
CA TRP A 321 8.95 19.70 1.71
C TRP A 321 10.15 19.92 2.65
N THR A 322 9.90 19.94 3.96
CA THR A 322 10.88 20.30 4.98
C THR A 322 11.20 19.13 5.91
N SER A 323 10.60 19.10 7.10
CA SER A 323 10.89 18.14 8.17
C SER A 323 10.64 16.69 7.75
N TRP A 324 9.65 16.45 6.87
CA TRP A 324 9.28 15.11 6.43
C TRP A 324 9.92 14.70 5.10
N LYS A 325 10.70 15.57 4.43
CA LYS A 325 11.33 15.23 3.14
C LYS A 325 12.15 13.94 3.20
N LYS A 326 13.01 13.80 4.23
CA LYS A 326 13.83 12.58 4.42
C LYS A 326 12.97 11.31 4.64
N PRO A 327 11.97 11.33 5.55
CA PRO A 327 10.96 10.26 5.64
C PRO A 327 10.30 9.89 4.31
N ILE A 328 9.91 10.87 3.48
CA ILE A 328 9.30 10.62 2.18
C ILE A 328 10.27 9.93 1.21
N LEU A 329 11.52 10.40 1.12
CA LEU A 329 12.53 9.74 0.27
C LEU A 329 12.78 8.29 0.71
N ALA A 330 12.77 8.02 2.01
CA ALA A 330 12.88 6.66 2.55
C ALA A 330 11.65 5.80 2.18
N GLN A 331 10.45 6.38 2.17
CA GLN A 331 9.22 5.71 1.75
C GLN A 331 9.22 5.40 0.25
N ILE A 332 9.64 6.33 -0.60
CA ILE A 332 9.79 6.11 -2.06
C ILE A 332 10.84 5.03 -2.34
N THR A 333 11.97 5.07 -1.65
CA THR A 333 12.99 4.02 -1.74
C THR A 333 12.38 2.65 -1.43
N PHE A 334 11.52 2.55 -0.41
CA PHE A 334 10.81 1.31 -0.11
C PHE A 334 9.80 0.91 -1.21
N ILE A 335 9.13 1.84 -1.87
CA ILE A 335 8.23 1.53 -3.01
C ILE A 335 9.02 0.85 -4.13
N PHE A 336 10.19 1.37 -4.50
CA PHE A 336 11.06 0.72 -5.49
C PHE A 336 11.59 -0.65 -5.03
N MET A 337 11.94 -0.79 -3.74
CA MET A 337 12.27 -2.12 -3.18
C MET A 337 11.08 -3.08 -3.30
N ARG A 338 9.86 -2.61 -3.01
CA ARG A 338 8.62 -3.39 -3.13
C ARG A 338 8.39 -3.84 -4.57
N GLU A 339 8.68 -3.04 -5.59
CA GLU A 339 8.61 -3.45 -6.99
C GLU A 339 9.51 -4.66 -7.27
N TYR A 340 10.77 -4.64 -6.82
CA TYR A 340 11.66 -5.79 -6.94
C TYR A 340 11.12 -7.02 -6.19
N MET A 341 10.62 -6.85 -4.96
CA MET A 341 10.04 -7.95 -4.18
C MET A 341 8.85 -8.60 -4.92
N LEU A 342 8.00 -7.79 -5.56
CA LEU A 342 6.84 -8.27 -6.31
C LEU A 342 7.22 -8.98 -7.61
N LYS A 343 8.22 -8.46 -8.34
CA LYS A 343 8.75 -9.14 -9.53
C LYS A 343 9.36 -10.51 -9.15
N ILE A 344 10.12 -10.58 -8.05
CA ILE A 344 10.67 -11.85 -7.54
C ILE A 344 9.55 -12.81 -7.13
N LEU A 345 8.54 -12.32 -6.38
CA LEU A 345 7.37 -13.12 -6.01
C LEU A 345 6.68 -13.69 -7.25
N HIS A 346 6.47 -12.88 -8.28
CA HIS A 346 5.86 -13.32 -9.54
C HIS A 346 6.63 -14.48 -10.17
N LEU A 347 7.95 -14.36 -10.33
CA LEU A 347 8.79 -15.43 -10.88
C LEU A 347 8.71 -16.73 -10.06
N VAL A 348 8.79 -16.62 -8.73
CA VAL A 348 8.70 -17.77 -7.82
C VAL A 348 7.32 -18.43 -7.91
N THR A 349 6.25 -17.65 -8.04
CA THR A 349 4.89 -18.20 -8.18
C THR A 349 4.63 -18.86 -9.53
N GLN A 350 5.31 -18.41 -10.59
CA GLN A 350 5.23 -19.03 -11.92
C GLN A 350 6.04 -20.32 -12.02
N ASN A 351 7.21 -20.36 -11.37
CA ASN A 351 8.07 -21.53 -11.33
C ASN A 351 8.59 -21.76 -9.91
N LYS A 352 7.94 -22.65 -9.17
CA LYS A 352 8.34 -23.02 -7.80
C LYS A 352 9.75 -23.62 -7.70
N ASN A 353 10.30 -24.13 -8.81
CA ASN A 353 11.64 -24.71 -8.84
C ASN A 353 12.71 -23.71 -9.30
N ILE A 354 12.35 -22.43 -9.47
CA ILE A 354 13.30 -21.41 -9.93
C ILE A 354 14.44 -21.26 -8.91
N THR A 355 15.65 -21.28 -9.42
CA THR A 355 16.86 -21.16 -8.62
C THR A 355 17.25 -19.69 -8.41
N LEU A 356 18.05 -19.43 -7.36
CA LEU A 356 18.65 -18.12 -7.14
C LEU A 356 19.40 -17.63 -8.39
N LYS A 357 20.15 -18.51 -9.05
CA LYS A 357 20.94 -18.17 -10.24
C LYS A 357 20.06 -17.75 -11.41
N GLU A 358 18.94 -18.44 -11.63
CA GLU A 358 17.98 -18.09 -12.68
C GLU A 358 17.34 -16.72 -12.40
N ILE A 359 16.89 -16.46 -11.16
CA ILE A 359 16.36 -15.12 -10.80
C ILE A 359 17.43 -14.05 -11.04
N LEU A 360 18.66 -14.25 -10.57
CA LEU A 360 19.72 -13.24 -10.73
C LEU A 360 20.22 -13.07 -12.18
N SER A 361 19.77 -13.92 -13.11
CA SER A 361 20.11 -13.81 -14.53
C SER A 361 19.19 -12.88 -15.33
N PHE A 362 18.05 -12.45 -14.77
CA PHE A 362 17.17 -11.47 -15.39
C PHE A 362 17.86 -10.10 -15.49
N ASP A 363 17.74 -9.43 -16.62
CA ASP A 363 18.42 -8.16 -16.90
C ASP A 363 18.12 -7.09 -15.83
N ASP A 364 16.85 -6.97 -15.42
CA ASP A 364 16.39 -6.05 -14.38
C ASP A 364 17.02 -6.29 -12.99
N PHE A 365 17.57 -7.49 -12.74
CA PHE A 365 18.07 -7.94 -11.44
C PHE A 365 19.59 -8.09 -11.42
N LYS A 366 20.21 -8.05 -12.60
CA LYS A 366 21.64 -8.18 -12.75
C LYS A 366 22.35 -7.08 -11.97
N ASP A 367 23.30 -7.49 -11.14
CA ASP A 367 24.11 -6.58 -10.32
C ASP A 367 23.31 -5.68 -9.36
N VAL A 368 22.07 -6.05 -9.00
CA VAL A 368 21.26 -5.34 -8.00
C VAL A 368 21.45 -5.95 -6.59
N PRO A 369 22.18 -5.29 -5.66
CA PRO A 369 22.48 -5.88 -4.35
C PRO A 369 21.24 -6.24 -3.52
N PHE A 370 20.21 -5.40 -3.56
CA PHE A 370 18.96 -5.64 -2.85
C PHE A 370 18.27 -6.91 -3.32
N VAL A 371 18.15 -7.11 -4.64
CA VAL A 371 17.54 -8.32 -5.22
C VAL A 371 18.29 -9.55 -4.72
N ARG A 372 19.63 -9.55 -4.79
CA ARG A 372 20.45 -10.65 -4.27
C ARG A 372 20.16 -10.96 -2.80
N LYS A 373 20.14 -9.94 -1.94
CA LYS A 373 19.87 -10.11 -0.50
C LYS A 373 18.44 -10.61 -0.24
N PHE A 374 17.46 -10.02 -0.91
CA PHE A 374 16.06 -10.36 -0.74
C PHE A 374 15.74 -11.77 -1.25
N THR A 375 16.21 -12.14 -2.45
CA THR A 375 16.02 -13.49 -2.98
C THR A 375 16.67 -14.54 -2.10
N ALA A 376 17.83 -14.25 -1.50
CA ALA A 376 18.45 -15.16 -0.55
C ALA A 376 17.70 -15.27 0.79
N ALA A 377 17.05 -14.20 1.23
CA ALA A 377 16.16 -14.25 2.39
C ALA A 377 14.84 -14.97 2.07
N LEU A 378 14.37 -14.92 0.83
CA LEU A 378 13.11 -15.55 0.42
C LEU A 378 13.26 -17.03 0.09
N LEU A 379 14.32 -17.44 -0.62
CA LEU A 379 14.46 -18.83 -1.08
C LEU A 379 15.19 -19.71 -0.06
N PRO A 380 14.70 -20.93 0.22
CA PRO A 380 15.41 -21.89 1.05
C PRO A 380 16.77 -22.25 0.46
N ASN A 381 17.76 -22.49 1.32
CA ASN A 381 19.12 -22.92 0.96
C ASN A 381 19.96 -21.92 0.14
N ALA A 382 19.50 -20.68 -0.02
CA ALA A 382 20.21 -19.64 -0.77
C ALA A 382 21.35 -18.96 0.02
N GLU A 383 21.39 -19.10 1.36
CA GLU A 383 22.39 -18.46 2.22
C GLU A 383 23.83 -18.93 1.91
N GLY A 384 24.02 -20.21 1.59
CA GLY A 384 25.34 -20.77 1.26
C GLY A 384 25.95 -20.22 -0.03
N LEU A 385 25.12 -19.70 -0.95
CA LEU A 385 25.56 -19.12 -2.22
C LEU A 385 26.00 -17.66 -2.07
N LEU A 386 25.54 -16.95 -1.04
CA LEU A 386 25.99 -15.58 -0.76
C LEU A 386 27.40 -15.53 -0.13
N ALA A 387 27.82 -16.59 0.56
CA ALA A 387 29.14 -16.67 1.19
C ALA A 387 30.31 -16.86 0.20
N GLN A 388 30.03 -17.16 -1.07
CA GLN A 388 31.05 -17.44 -2.09
C GLN A 388 31.44 -16.22 -2.96
N ALA A 389 30.86 -15.04 -2.71
CA ALA A 389 31.32 -13.82 -3.38
C ALA A 389 32.70 -13.40 -2.81
N PRO A 390 33.73 -13.18 -3.64
CA PRO A 390 35.04 -12.76 -3.17
C PRO A 390 34.89 -11.41 -2.47
N SER A 391 35.19 -11.40 -1.16
CA SER A 391 35.28 -10.21 -0.33
C SER A 391 36.25 -9.22 -0.96
N ARG A 392 35.73 -8.17 -1.61
CA ARG A 392 36.47 -6.90 -1.71
C ARG A 392 36.40 -6.29 -0.32
N ARG A 393 37.46 -6.52 0.48
CA ARG A 393 37.73 -5.80 1.71
C ARG A 393 37.73 -4.30 1.42
N ASN A 394 36.63 -3.64 1.74
CA ASN A 394 36.63 -2.26 2.20
C ASN A 394 36.11 -2.33 3.63
N ASP A 395 36.88 -1.79 4.56
CA ASP A 395 36.58 -1.75 5.98
C ASP A 395 35.21 -1.10 6.23
N SER A 396 34.19 -1.93 6.40
CA SER A 396 32.92 -1.53 6.99
C SER A 396 32.63 -2.47 8.14
N ILE A 397 32.68 -1.89 9.33
CA ILE A 397 32.44 -2.51 10.64
C ILE A 397 31.23 -3.44 10.59
N ASP A 398 31.48 -4.72 10.85
CA ASP A 398 30.47 -5.75 11.06
C ASP A 398 29.56 -5.34 12.23
N PHE A 399 28.27 -5.11 11.95
CA PHE A 399 27.25 -4.95 12.99
C PHE A 399 26.73 -6.33 13.37
N GLU A 400 27.28 -6.88 14.46
CA GLU A 400 26.72 -8.03 15.14
C GLU A 400 25.31 -7.72 15.68
N ASP A 401 24.38 -8.57 15.26
CA ASP A 401 22.99 -8.62 15.65
C ASP A 401 22.85 -9.28 17.03
N ASN A 402 23.03 -8.48 18.09
CA ASN A 402 22.66 -8.89 19.45
C ASN A 402 21.26 -8.38 19.79
N SER A 403 20.24 -9.12 19.38
CA SER A 403 18.91 -8.99 19.96
C SER A 403 18.22 -10.35 20.09
N LEU A 404 18.10 -10.77 21.37
CA LEU A 404 17.16 -11.74 21.96
C LEU A 404 17.75 -13.08 22.40
N ARG A 405 18.55 -13.02 23.47
CA ARG A 405 18.40 -13.96 24.60
C ARG A 405 17.27 -13.46 25.52
N ARG A 406 16.54 -14.44 26.06
CA ARG A 406 15.43 -14.35 27.03
C ARG A 406 15.73 -13.41 28.22
N CYS A 407 14.71 -12.67 28.66
CA CYS A 407 14.07 -12.79 29.99
C CYS A 407 12.71 -12.10 29.94
#